data_AF-A0A849NBC3-F1
#
_entry.id   AF-A0A849NBC3-F1
#
_cell.length_a   1.000
_cell.length_b   1.000
_cell.length_c   1.000
_cell.angle_alpha   90.00
_cell.angle_beta   90.00
_cell.angle_gamma   90.00
#
_symmetry.space_group_name_H-M   'P 1'
#
loop_
_entity.id
_entity.type
_entity.pdbx_description
1 polymer ?
#
loop_
_entity_poly.entity_id
_entity_poly.type
_entity_poly.pdbx_seq_one_letter_code
_entity_poly.pdbx_strand_id
1 'polypeptide(L)'
;MALPTPDQIAKARQKADQAKARLAALQARLSEASRKLDTRRKIILGGLLLDAAEKDERFSRVVTTLVGRIGRPQDLAAFEGWEAPRPDGAVPPAAPDTDPA
;
A
#
# COMPACT_ATOMS: atom_id res chain seq x y z
N MET A 1 42.79 36.04 10.44
CA MET A 1 42.31 34.92 9.61
C MET A 1 42.02 35.47 8.23
N ALA A 2 42.53 34.86 7.16
CA ALA A 2 42.29 35.34 5.79
C ALA A 2 40.82 35.14 5.41
N LEU A 3 40.22 36.12 4.73
CA LEU A 3 38.84 36.03 4.24
C LEU A 3 38.76 34.93 3.16
N PRO A 4 37.78 34.01 3.24
CA PRO A 4 37.63 32.95 2.24
C PRO A 4 37.36 33.53 0.86
N THR A 5 38.05 33.01 -0.15
CA THR A 5 37.91 33.48 -1.53
C THR A 5 36.61 32.97 -2.17
N PRO A 6 36.03 33.69 -3.14
CA PRO A 6 34.80 33.27 -3.83
C PRO A 6 34.87 31.84 -4.40
N ASP A 7 36.05 31.42 -4.88
CA ASP A 7 36.28 30.06 -5.38
C ASP A 7 36.19 28.98 -4.29
N GLN A 8 36.63 29.29 -3.07
CA GLN A 8 36.50 28.38 -1.93
C GLN A 8 35.03 28.20 -1.55
N ILE A 9 34.25 29.28 -1.60
CA ILE A 9 32.79 29.24 -1.34
C ILE A 9 32.08 28.45 -2.44
N ALA A 10 32.43 28.65 -3.72
CA ALA A 10 31.84 27.90 -4.84
C ALA A 10 32.12 26.39 -4.73
N LYS A 11 33.37 26.01 -4.43
CA LYS A 11 33.74 24.60 -4.20
C LYS A 11 33.04 24.01 -2.98
N ALA A 12 32.89 24.77 -1.90
CA ALA A 12 32.15 24.33 -0.71
C ALA A 12 30.66 24.11 -1.01
N ARG A 13 30.02 25.02 -1.74
CA ARG A 13 28.63 24.87 -2.20
C ARG A 13 28.44 23.63 -3.08
N GLN A 14 29.32 23.45 -4.07
CA GLN A 14 29.26 22.27 -4.95
C GLN A 14 29.37 20.96 -4.17
N LYS A 15 30.26 20.90 -3.17
CA LYS A 15 30.37 19.73 -2.28
C LYS A 15 29.12 19.51 -1.44
N ALA A 16 28.52 20.59 -0.93
CA ALA A 16 27.27 20.51 -0.16
C ALA A 16 26.11 20.01 -1.02
N ASP A 17 25.98 20.49 -2.26
CA ASP A 17 24.94 20.05 -3.19
C ASP A 17 25.10 18.57 -3.57
N GLN A 18 26.33 18.13 -3.81
CA GLN A 18 26.62 16.71 -4.04
C GLN A 18 26.30 15.84 -2.82
N ALA A 19 26.65 16.29 -1.61
CA ALA A 19 26.33 15.56 -0.38
C ALA A 19 24.81 15.45 -0.17
N LYS A 20 24.08 16.54 -0.44
CA LYS A 20 22.61 16.56 -0.37
C LYS A 20 21.97 15.64 -1.39
N ALA A 21 22.47 15.62 -2.63
CA ALA A 21 22.01 14.70 -3.67
C ALA A 21 22.26 13.23 -3.28
N ARG A 22 23.43 12.92 -2.70
CA ARG A 22 23.74 11.57 -2.19
C ARG A 22 22.80 11.16 -1.06
N LEU A 23 22.52 12.07 -0.13
CA LEU A 23 21.59 11.82 0.97
C LEU A 23 20.18 11.53 0.45
N ALA A 24 19.68 12.34 -0.49
CA ALA A 24 18.38 12.13 -1.11
C ALA A 24 18.30 10.77 -1.83
N ALA A 25 19.36 10.37 -2.55
CA ALA A 25 19.43 9.07 -3.21
C ALA A 25 19.39 7.89 -2.22
N LEU A 26 20.08 8.01 -1.07
CA LEU A 26 20.04 6.99 -0.02
C LEU A 26 18.66 6.89 0.65
N GLN A 27 18.02 8.03 0.92
CA GLN A 27 16.66 8.06 1.46
C GLN A 27 15.64 7.45 0.48
N ALA A 28 15.77 7.74 -0.80
CA ALA A 28 14.93 7.14 -1.84
C ALA A 28 15.07 5.62 -1.85
N ARG A 29 16.29 5.09 -1.80
CA ARG A 29 16.56 3.64 -1.73
C ARG A 29 15.96 2.98 -0.50
N LEU A 30 16.04 3.63 0.66
CA LEU A 30 15.41 3.12 1.89
C LEU A 30 13.88 3.09 1.78
N SER A 31 13.28 4.14 1.22
CA SER A 31 11.84 4.21 0.96
C SER A 31 11.38 3.16 -0.05
N GLU A 32 12.16 2.90 -1.10
CA GLU A 32 11.87 1.82 -2.06
C GLU A 32 11.98 0.45 -1.41
N ALA A 33 13.01 0.21 -0.60
CA ALA A 33 13.17 -1.07 0.11
C ALA A 33 12.03 -1.33 1.10
N SER A 34 11.60 -0.31 1.85
CA SER A 34 10.48 -0.43 2.78
C SER A 34 9.16 -0.68 2.05
N ARG A 35 8.90 0.02 0.94
CA ARG A 35 7.73 -0.22 0.08
C ARG A 35 7.71 -1.64 -0.49
N LYS A 36 8.85 -2.17 -0.96
CA LYS A 36 8.94 -3.55 -1.46
C LYS A 36 8.54 -4.57 -0.40
N LEU A 37 9.04 -4.42 0.82
CA LEU A 37 8.69 -5.30 1.93
C LEU A 37 7.22 -5.16 2.34
N ASP A 38 6.71 -3.94 2.39
CA ASP A 38 5.30 -3.66 2.68
C ASP A 38 4.37 -4.29 1.65
N THR A 39 4.64 -4.09 0.35
CA THR A 39 3.92 -4.76 -0.75
C THR A 39 3.94 -6.28 -0.58
N ARG A 40 5.10 -6.87 -0.28
CA ARG A 40 5.21 -8.32 -0.08
C ARG A 40 4.38 -8.80 1.11
N ARG A 41 4.39 -8.09 2.24
CA ARG A 41 3.56 -8.42 3.41
C ARG A 41 2.08 -8.36 3.09
N LYS A 42 1.64 -7.33 2.36
CA LYS A 42 0.25 -7.18 1.92
C LYS A 42 -0.19 -8.31 1.00
N ILE A 43 0.66 -8.71 0.05
CA ILE A 43 0.37 -9.85 -0.84
C ILE A 43 0.23 -11.15 -0.05
N ILE A 44 1.19 -11.44 0.83
CA ILE A 44 1.16 -12.69 1.63
C ILE A 44 -0.07 -12.71 2.54
N LEU A 45 -0.30 -11.63 3.29
CA LEU A 45 -1.43 -11.55 4.21
C LEU A 45 -2.78 -11.58 3.47
N GLY A 46 -2.88 -10.90 2.32
CA GLY A 46 -4.05 -10.94 1.46
C GLY A 46 -4.34 -12.34 0.94
N GLY A 47 -3.33 -13.04 0.43
CA GLY A 47 -3.47 -14.43 -0.03
C GLY A 47 -3.92 -15.38 1.09
N LEU A 48 -3.31 -15.26 2.28
CA LEU A 48 -3.71 -16.07 3.45
C LEU A 48 -5.13 -15.73 3.93
N LEU A 49 -5.55 -14.47 3.84
CA LEU A 49 -6.90 -14.05 4.19
C LEU A 49 -7.94 -14.65 3.22
N LEU A 50 -7.64 -14.67 1.92
CA LEU A 50 -8.50 -15.27 0.91
C LEU A 50 -8.59 -16.80 1.09
N ASP A 51 -7.48 -17.49 1.33
CA ASP A 51 -7.45 -18.93 1.65
C ASP A 51 -8.23 -19.25 2.95
N ALA A 52 -8.17 -18.38 3.96
CA ALA A 52 -8.97 -18.51 5.17
C ALA A 52 -10.47 -18.28 4.90
N ALA A 53 -10.82 -17.36 4.00
CA ALA A 53 -12.19 -17.07 3.61
C ALA A 53 -12.86 -18.23 2.85
N GLU A 54 -12.09 -19.05 2.13
CA GLU A 54 -12.59 -20.29 1.53
C GLU A 54 -12.99 -21.34 2.57
N LYS A 55 -12.39 -21.31 3.77
CA LYS A 55 -12.54 -22.36 4.78
C LYS A 55 -13.48 -21.96 5.93
N ASP A 56 -13.51 -20.67 6.27
CA ASP A 56 -14.31 -20.14 7.38
C ASP A 56 -15.08 -18.88 6.97
N GLU A 57 -16.40 -18.93 7.17
CA GLU A 57 -17.36 -17.89 6.82
C GLU A 57 -17.08 -16.56 7.53
N ARG A 58 -16.44 -16.59 8.72
CA ARG A 58 -16.04 -15.37 9.45
C ARG A 58 -15.10 -14.52 8.62
N PHE A 59 -14.12 -15.13 7.97
CA PHE A 59 -13.16 -14.41 7.12
C PHE A 59 -13.80 -13.97 5.82
N SER A 60 -14.68 -14.77 5.24
CA SER A 60 -15.47 -14.37 4.07
C SER A 60 -16.28 -13.09 4.33
N ARG A 61 -17.00 -13.01 5.46
CA ARG A 61 -17.73 -11.79 5.85
C ARG A 61 -16.83 -10.57 6.01
N VAL A 62 -15.62 -10.76 6.55
CA VAL A 62 -14.63 -9.68 6.68
C VAL A 62 -14.19 -9.22 5.29
N VAL A 63 -13.86 -10.12 4.38
CA VAL A 63 -13.46 -9.79 3.00
C VAL A 63 -14.59 -9.03 2.28
N THR A 64 -15.83 -9.52 2.31
CA THR A 64 -16.98 -8.84 1.70
C THR A 64 -17.17 -7.44 2.27
N THR A 65 -17.06 -7.27 3.59
CA THR A 65 -17.16 -5.96 4.25
C THR A 65 -16.03 -5.02 3.83
N LEU A 66 -14.81 -5.52 3.69
CA LEU A 66 -13.66 -4.71 3.27
C LEU A 66 -13.78 -4.26 1.82
N VAL A 67 -14.23 -5.12 0.92
CA VAL A 67 -14.49 -4.79 -0.49
C VAL A 67 -15.61 -3.76 -0.62
N GLY A 68 -16.68 -3.90 0.17
CA GLY A 68 -17.79 -2.93 0.19
C GLY A 68 -17.40 -1.53 0.71
N ARG A 69 -16.26 -1.38 1.38
CA ARG A 69 -15.74 -0.07 1.84
C ARG A 69 -14.88 0.66 0.80
N ILE A 70 -14.63 0.05 -0.35
CA ILE A 70 -13.81 0.66 -1.40
C ILE A 70 -14.61 1.81 -2.01
N GLY A 71 -14.30 3.04 -1.60
CA GLY A 71 -14.98 4.24 -2.11
C GLY A 71 -14.39 4.83 -3.39
N ARG A 72 -13.22 4.35 -3.84
CA ARG A 72 -12.51 4.88 -5.01
C ARG A 72 -12.93 4.11 -6.27
N PRO A 73 -13.49 4.77 -7.30
CA PRO A 73 -13.93 4.09 -8.53
C PRO A 73 -12.82 3.30 -9.24
N GLN A 74 -11.59 3.81 -9.22
CA GLN A 74 -10.43 3.15 -9.83
C GLN A 74 -10.06 1.85 -9.11
N ASP A 75 -10.23 1.81 -7.79
CA ASP A 75 -9.96 0.61 -6.99
C ASP A 75 -11.11 -0.39 -7.15
N LEU A 76 -12.37 0.08 -7.28
CA LEU A 76 -13.54 -0.77 -7.56
C LEU A 76 -13.43 -1.51 -8.90
N ALA A 77 -12.87 -0.87 -9.93
CA ALA A 77 -12.66 -1.49 -11.24
C ALA A 77 -11.80 -2.77 -11.16
N ALA A 78 -10.92 -2.90 -10.16
CA ALA A 78 -10.12 -4.10 -9.95
C ALA A 78 -10.93 -5.29 -9.39
N PHE A 79 -12.15 -5.05 -8.91
CA PHE A 79 -13.06 -6.05 -8.34
C PHE A 79 -14.30 -6.31 -9.21
N GLU A 80 -14.38 -5.73 -10.41
CA GLU A 80 -15.47 -6.01 -11.35
C GLU A 80 -15.47 -7.48 -11.79
N GLY A 81 -16.59 -8.16 -11.58
CA GLY A 81 -16.74 -9.60 -11.89
C GLY A 81 -15.97 -10.53 -10.95
N TRP A 82 -15.35 -10.01 -9.89
CA TRP A 82 -14.66 -10.80 -8.89
C TRP A 82 -15.58 -11.10 -7.69
N GLU A 83 -15.67 -12.37 -7.32
CA GLU A 83 -16.42 -12.82 -6.15
C GLU A 83 -15.48 -13.15 -4.99
N ALA A 84 -15.85 -12.72 -3.79
CA ALA A 84 -15.07 -13.01 -2.60
C ALA A 84 -15.12 -14.51 -2.26
N PRO A 85 -13.99 -15.14 -1.89
CA PRO A 85 -13.97 -16.54 -1.51
C PRO A 85 -14.87 -16.80 -0.30
N ARG A 86 -15.50 -17.97 -0.30
CA ARG A 86 -16.47 -18.40 0.71
C ARG A 86 -16.44 -19.93 0.86
N PRO A 87 -16.84 -20.48 2.01
CA PRO A 87 -17.02 -21.90 2.16
C PRO A 87 -18.20 -22.42 1.31
N ASP A 88 -18.04 -23.62 0.75
CA ASP A 88 -19.11 -24.30 0.01
C ASP A 88 -20.34 -24.52 0.91
N GLY A 89 -21.52 -24.15 0.39
CA GLY A 89 -22.78 -24.26 1.12
C GLY A 89 -23.06 -23.13 2.12
N ALA A 90 -22.16 -22.15 2.27
CA ALA A 90 -22.50 -20.93 2.99
C ALA A 90 -23.62 -20.18 2.22
N VAL A 91 -24.60 -19.65 2.95
CA VAL A 91 -25.64 -18.77 2.37
C VAL A 91 -25.02 -17.40 2.10
N PRO A 92 -25.21 -16.77 0.93
CA PRO A 92 -24.70 -15.41 0.68
C PRO A 92 -25.12 -14.50 1.84
N PRO A 93 -24.19 -13.71 2.42
CA PRO A 93 -24.61 -12.71 3.39
C PRO A 93 -25.65 -11.84 2.67
N ALA A 94 -26.84 -11.75 3.26
CA ALA A 94 -27.91 -10.91 2.73
C ALA A 94 -27.32 -9.54 2.41
N ALA A 95 -27.62 -9.03 1.22
CA ALA A 95 -27.21 -7.70 0.78
C ALA A 95 -27.44 -6.71 1.94
N PRO A 96 -26.51 -5.76 2.17
CA PRO A 96 -26.68 -4.81 3.26
C PRO A 96 -28.03 -4.14 3.07
N ASP A 97 -28.90 -4.28 4.09
CA ASP A 97 -30.20 -3.64 4.13
C ASP A 97 -30.00 -2.17 3.79
N THR A 98 -30.42 -1.78 2.59
CA THR A 98 -30.58 -0.38 2.23
C THR A 98 -31.74 0.11 3.06
N ASP A 99 -31.43 0.64 4.23
CA ASP A 99 -32.33 1.36 5.11
C ASP A 99 -32.91 2.55 4.30
N PRO A 100 -34.23 2.58 4.03
CA PRO A 100 -34.82 3.73 3.36
C PRO A 100 -35.03 4.84 4.39
N ALA A 101 -34.35 5.96 4.17
CA ALA A 101 -34.61 7.23 4.84
C ALA A 101 -35.96 7.85 4.41
#